data_AF-B0FYQ7-F1
#
_entry.id   AF-B0FYQ7-F1
#
_cell.length_a   1.000
_cell.length_b   1.000
_cell.length_c   1.000
_cell.angle_alpha   90.00
_cell.angle_beta   90.00
_cell.angle_gamma   90.00
#
_symmetry.space_group_name_H-M   'P 1'
#
loop_
_entity.id
_entity.type
_entity.pdbx_description
1 polymer ?
#
loop_
_entity_poly.entity_id
_entity_poly.type
_entity_poly.pdbx_seq_one_letter_code
_entity_poly.pdbx_strand_id
1 'polypeptide(L)'
;FMDTNTSTTASVKAKIMAHPHYHRLLAAYINCQKVGAPPEIAARLEEACASAATMGPSGTSCLGEDPALDQFMEAYCEMLTKYEQELFKPFKEAMLFLQRVESQFKALTVSSPHSACAEANDRNGSSEEEVDVNNNFIDPQAEDHELKGQLLRKYSGHLCSLRQEFMKKRKKGKLPKEARQQLLDWWSRHYKWPYPSESQKIALAESTGLDQKQINNWFINQRKRHWKPSEDMQFVVMDATHPHHYYMDNVLSNPFSMDISPLL
;
A
#
# COMPACT_ATOMS: atom_id res chain seq x y z
N PHE A 1 22.61 35.81 -11.67
CA PHE A 1 22.36 35.50 -10.24
C PHE A 1 21.94 34.03 -10.01
N MET A 2 22.35 33.07 -10.85
CA MET A 2 22.00 31.64 -10.68
C MET A 2 23.22 30.73 -10.43
N ASP A 3 24.45 31.25 -10.51
CA ASP A 3 25.68 30.44 -10.47
C ASP A 3 26.34 30.31 -9.08
N THR A 4 25.84 31.03 -8.07
CA THR A 4 26.43 31.00 -6.72
C THR A 4 25.99 29.78 -5.90
N ASN A 5 24.75 29.29 -6.08
CA ASN A 5 24.21 28.17 -5.30
C ASN A 5 24.84 26.81 -5.67
N THR A 6 25.24 26.60 -6.93
CA THR A 6 25.87 25.36 -7.39
C THR A 6 27.31 25.22 -6.88
N SER A 7 28.04 26.34 -6.79
CA SER A 7 29.41 26.35 -6.26
C SER A 7 29.45 26.08 -4.74
N THR A 8 28.52 26.67 -3.98
CA THR A 8 28.42 26.43 -2.53
C THR A 8 28.02 25.00 -2.20
N THR A 9 27.07 24.42 -2.94
CA THR A 9 26.65 23.01 -2.72
C THR A 9 27.74 22.01 -3.09
N ALA A 10 28.53 22.27 -4.14
CA ALA A 10 29.69 21.45 -4.48
C ALA A 10 30.77 21.50 -3.38
N SER A 11 31.02 22.68 -2.81
CA SER A 11 31.96 22.86 -1.69
C SER A 11 31.51 22.10 -0.44
N VAL A 12 30.22 22.18 -0.09
CA VAL A 12 29.65 21.43 1.05
C VAL A 12 29.75 19.92 0.84
N LYS A 13 29.43 19.42 -0.36
CA LYS A 13 29.60 18.00 -0.69
C LYS A 13 31.05 17.54 -0.58
N ALA A 14 32.00 18.34 -1.05
CA ALA A 14 33.42 18.02 -0.91
C ALA A 14 33.86 17.94 0.55
N LYS A 15 33.38 18.86 1.41
CA LYS A 15 33.61 18.81 2.87
C LYS A 15 33.02 17.56 3.51
N ILE A 16 31.79 17.18 3.14
CA ILE A 16 31.15 15.96 3.64
C ILE A 16 31.92 14.70 3.21
N MET A 17 32.36 14.61 1.95
CA MET A 17 33.10 13.45 1.44
C MET A 17 34.50 13.31 2.04
N ALA A 18 35.15 14.43 2.38
CA ALA A 18 36.44 14.42 3.06
C ALA A 18 36.34 14.10 4.57
N HIS A 19 35.13 14.19 5.15
CA HIS A 19 34.91 14.09 6.58
C HIS A 19 35.24 12.69 7.13
N PRO A 20 35.87 12.57 8.32
CA PRO A 20 36.18 11.29 8.93
C PRO A 20 34.95 10.38 9.10
N HIS A 21 33.78 10.91 9.42
CA HIS A 21 32.52 10.15 9.55
C HIS A 21 31.81 9.79 8.23
N TYR A 22 32.36 10.18 7.07
CA TYR A 22 31.72 9.91 5.77
C TYR A 22 31.50 8.42 5.50
N HIS A 23 32.48 7.57 5.83
CA HIS A 23 32.35 6.13 5.65
C HIS A 23 31.23 5.53 6.51
N ARG A 24 31.06 6.01 7.74
CA ARG A 24 30.00 5.60 8.67
C ARG A 24 28.63 6.02 8.13
N LEU A 25 28.54 7.25 7.61
CA LEU A 25 27.34 7.76 6.98
C LEU A 25 26.94 6.92 5.75
N LEU A 26 27.90 6.65 4.87
CA LEU A 26 27.68 5.85 3.68
C LEU A 26 27.22 4.42 4.04
N ALA A 27 27.84 3.80 5.03
CA ALA A 27 27.44 2.48 5.53
C ALA A 27 26.00 2.49 6.08
N ALA A 28 25.64 3.47 6.93
CA ALA A 28 24.29 3.58 7.47
C ALA A 28 23.24 3.80 6.37
N TYR A 29 23.57 4.63 5.37
CA TYR A 29 22.70 4.84 4.21
C TYR A 29 22.51 3.57 3.38
N ILE A 30 23.59 2.84 3.12
CA ILE A 30 23.54 1.59 2.35
C ILE A 30 22.75 0.52 3.10
N ASN A 31 22.91 0.41 4.41
CA ASN A 31 22.10 -0.51 5.21
C ASN A 31 20.60 -0.22 5.09
N CYS A 32 20.20 1.05 5.09
CA CYS A 32 18.81 1.42 4.82
C CYS A 32 18.33 0.95 3.45
N GLN A 33 19.17 1.08 2.42
CA GLN A 33 18.85 0.64 1.04
C GLN A 33 18.85 -0.89 0.90
N LYS A 34 19.60 -1.61 1.74
CA LYS A 34 19.61 -3.09 1.76
C LYS A 34 18.30 -3.65 2.32
N VAL A 35 17.54 -2.89 3.11
CA VAL A 35 16.24 -3.34 3.63
C VAL A 35 15.27 -3.59 2.47
N GLY A 36 15.08 -4.86 2.15
CA GLY A 36 14.21 -5.32 1.08
C GLY A 36 14.77 -5.29 -0.33
N ALA A 37 16.07 -5.01 -0.48
CA ALA A 37 16.75 -5.22 -1.75
C ALA A 37 16.88 -6.73 -2.06
N PRO A 38 16.70 -7.13 -3.33
CA PRO A 38 17.09 -8.46 -3.79
C PRO A 38 18.56 -8.76 -3.46
N PRO A 39 18.95 -10.03 -3.26
CA PRO A 39 20.32 -10.41 -2.90
C PRO A 39 21.39 -9.86 -3.86
N GLU A 40 21.07 -9.83 -5.16
CA GLU A 40 21.95 -9.28 -6.19
C GLU A 40 22.18 -7.77 -6.02
N ILE A 41 21.13 -7.01 -5.71
CA ILE A 41 21.22 -5.56 -5.51
C ILE A 41 21.95 -5.26 -4.20
N ALA A 42 21.67 -6.01 -3.14
CA ALA A 42 22.36 -5.87 -1.86
C ALA A 42 23.87 -6.13 -1.99
N ALA A 43 24.29 -7.14 -2.76
CA ALA A 43 25.69 -7.43 -3.02
C ALA A 43 26.39 -6.30 -3.80
N ARG A 44 25.73 -5.75 -4.84
CA ARG A 44 26.25 -4.61 -5.59
C ARG A 44 26.39 -3.34 -4.76
N LEU A 45 25.47 -3.10 -3.82
CA LEU A 45 25.56 -1.97 -2.89
C LEU A 45 26.72 -2.14 -1.90
N GLU A 46 26.97 -3.35 -1.43
CA GLU A 46 28.08 -3.68 -0.53
C GLU A 46 29.44 -3.53 -1.23
N GLU A 47 29.54 -3.98 -2.49
CA GLU A 47 30.72 -3.79 -3.33
C GLU A 47 31.00 -2.30 -3.58
N ALA A 48 29.98 -1.51 -3.91
CA ALA A 48 30.11 -0.06 -4.08
C ALA A 48 30.57 0.65 -2.79
N CYS A 49 30.10 0.20 -1.62
CA CYS A 49 30.58 0.70 -0.32
C CYS A 49 32.06 0.37 -0.11
N ALA A 50 32.47 -0.87 -0.42
CA ALA A 50 33.84 -1.32 -0.26
C ALA A 50 34.81 -0.59 -1.21
N SER A 51 34.38 -0.32 -2.45
CA SER A 51 35.14 0.49 -3.41
C SER A 51 35.29 1.95 -2.96
N ALA A 52 34.26 2.51 -2.31
CA ALA A 52 34.33 3.86 -1.75
C ALA A 52 35.26 3.93 -0.51
N ALA A 53 35.34 2.86 0.29
CA ALA A 53 36.25 2.77 1.44
C ALA A 53 37.73 2.63 1.04
N THR A 54 38.03 2.09 -0.14
CA THR A 54 39.40 1.99 -0.68
C THR A 54 39.94 3.30 -1.24
N MET A 55 39.04 4.22 -1.63
CA MET A 55 39.34 5.61 -1.97
C MET A 55 39.46 6.47 -0.69
N GLY A 56 40.37 6.06 0.21
CA GLY A 56 40.54 6.65 1.55
C GLY A 56 40.69 8.18 1.55
N PRO A 57 40.49 8.82 2.72
CA PRO A 57 40.38 10.27 2.83
C PRO A 57 41.64 10.94 2.27
N SER A 58 41.53 11.56 1.10
CA SER A 58 42.60 12.38 0.51
C SER A 58 42.67 13.77 1.15
N GLY A 59 41.83 14.04 2.16
CA GLY A 59 41.70 15.31 2.85
C GLY A 59 42.23 15.27 4.28
N THR A 60 42.97 16.30 4.64
CA THR A 60 43.62 16.54 5.94
C THR A 60 42.63 16.96 7.05
N SER A 61 41.32 16.77 6.87
CA SER A 61 40.31 17.27 7.81
C SER A 61 40.33 16.45 9.10
N CYS A 62 40.68 17.11 10.21
CA CYS A 62 40.61 16.52 11.54
C CYS A 62 39.22 16.77 12.19
N LEU A 63 38.79 15.83 13.04
CA LEU A 63 37.59 16.00 13.87
C LEU A 63 37.76 17.27 14.73
N GLY A 64 36.76 18.15 14.73
CA GLY A 64 36.79 19.42 15.47
C GLY A 64 37.14 20.67 14.67
N GLU A 65 37.46 20.58 13.38
CA GLU A 65 37.61 21.76 12.50
C GLU A 65 36.28 22.50 12.27
N ASP A 66 35.17 21.77 12.24
CA ASP A 66 33.81 22.28 12.13
C ASP A 66 32.86 21.49 13.05
N PRO A 67 32.73 21.90 14.33
CA PRO A 67 31.90 21.21 15.31
C PRO A 67 30.42 21.09 14.90
N ALA A 68 29.93 22.01 14.07
CA ALA A 68 28.55 21.95 13.58
C ALA A 68 28.39 20.85 12.53
N LEU A 69 29.39 20.65 11.66
CA LEU A 69 29.41 19.55 10.71
C LEU A 69 29.61 18.19 11.41
N ASP A 70 30.49 18.13 12.41
CA ASP A 70 30.70 16.92 13.22
C ASP A 70 29.37 16.45 13.85
N GLN A 71 28.68 17.36 14.55
CA GLN A 71 27.38 17.09 15.16
C GLN A 71 26.32 16.68 14.13
N PHE A 72 26.29 17.34 12.97
CA PHE A 72 25.38 16.97 11.88
C PHE A 72 25.65 15.56 11.38
N MET A 73 26.92 15.21 11.12
CA MET A 73 27.30 13.90 10.60
C MET A 73 26.93 12.79 11.60
N GLU A 74 27.16 13.00 12.90
CA GLU A 74 26.76 12.06 13.95
C GLU A 74 25.24 11.90 14.04
N ALA A 75 24.52 13.01 14.20
CA ALA A 75 23.06 13.00 14.33
C ALA A 75 22.38 12.37 13.11
N TYR A 76 22.89 12.63 11.91
CA TYR A 76 22.34 12.08 10.68
C TYR A 76 22.66 10.58 10.52
N CYS A 77 23.85 10.13 10.94
CA CYS A 77 24.15 8.69 11.03
C CYS A 77 23.18 7.98 11.98
N GLU A 78 22.96 8.55 13.17
CA GLU A 78 22.04 7.99 14.17
C GLU A 78 20.59 7.94 13.65
N MET A 79 20.15 9.01 12.98
CA MET A 79 18.84 9.07 12.33
C MET A 79 18.67 7.94 11.31
N LEU A 80 19.66 7.70 10.45
CA LEU A 80 19.63 6.62 9.46
C LEU A 80 19.61 5.24 10.13
N THR A 81 20.42 5.01 11.15
CA THR A 81 20.41 3.74 11.90
C THR A 81 19.05 3.49 12.56
N LYS A 82 18.42 4.52 13.13
CA LYS A 82 17.08 4.40 13.70
C LYS A 82 16.03 4.10 12.62
N TYR A 83 16.11 4.80 11.49
CA TYR A 83 15.25 4.56 10.34
C TYR A 83 15.37 3.12 9.81
N GLU A 84 16.58 2.58 9.71
CA GLU A 84 16.83 1.18 9.35
C GLU A 84 16.10 0.20 10.30
N GLN A 85 16.23 0.42 11.62
CA GLN A 85 15.58 -0.41 12.63
C GLN A 85 14.05 -0.37 12.53
N GLU A 86 13.48 0.82 12.29
CA GLU A 86 12.04 1.02 12.12
C GLU A 86 11.52 0.36 10.84
N LEU A 87 12.29 0.35 9.76
CA LEU A 87 11.94 -0.32 8.50
C LEU A 87 12.04 -1.86 8.59
N PHE A 88 13.02 -2.38 9.34
CA PHE A 88 13.35 -3.80 9.31
C PHE A 88 12.19 -4.69 9.75
N LYS A 89 11.48 -4.31 10.83
CA LYS A 89 10.40 -5.13 11.39
C LYS A 89 9.18 -5.23 10.45
N PRO A 90 8.57 -4.13 9.97
CA PRO A 90 7.47 -4.19 9.00
C PRO A 90 7.85 -4.95 7.73
N PHE A 91 9.08 -4.77 7.24
CA PHE A 91 9.56 -5.46 6.05
C PHE A 91 9.63 -6.98 6.26
N LYS A 92 10.23 -7.42 7.37
CA LYS A 92 10.31 -8.85 7.72
C LYS A 92 8.93 -9.48 7.89
N GLU A 93 8.02 -8.77 8.56
CA GLU A 93 6.63 -9.22 8.73
C GLU A 93 5.90 -9.37 7.39
N ALA A 94 6.05 -8.39 6.48
CA ALA A 94 5.49 -8.44 5.14
C ALA A 94 6.06 -9.59 4.30
N MET A 95 7.38 -9.81 4.34
CA MET A 95 8.02 -10.93 3.65
C MET A 95 7.53 -12.28 4.14
N LEU A 96 7.41 -12.48 5.46
CA LEU A 96 6.87 -13.70 6.05
C LEU A 96 5.40 -13.91 5.66
N PHE A 97 4.61 -12.83 5.61
CA PHE A 97 3.22 -12.89 5.14
C PHE A 97 3.14 -13.32 3.68
N LEU A 98 3.93 -12.72 2.80
CA LEU A 98 3.97 -13.07 1.38
C LEU A 98 4.41 -14.53 1.17
N GLN A 99 5.44 -14.98 1.87
CA GLN A 99 5.89 -16.38 1.84
C GLN A 99 4.78 -17.35 2.28
N ARG A 100 4.04 -17.01 3.34
CA ARG A 100 2.90 -17.82 3.80
C ARG A 100 1.81 -17.92 2.74
N VAL A 101 1.44 -16.80 2.13
CA VAL A 101 0.45 -16.76 1.05
C VAL A 101 0.92 -17.57 -0.15
N GLU A 102 2.20 -17.45 -0.53
CA GLU A 102 2.80 -18.24 -1.60
C GLU A 102 2.75 -19.75 -1.31
N SER A 103 3.05 -20.17 -0.07
CA SER A 103 2.92 -21.58 0.33
C SER A 103 1.48 -22.09 0.23
N GLN A 104 0.49 -21.27 0.59
CA GLN A 104 -0.93 -21.63 0.43
C GLN A 104 -1.31 -21.81 -1.04
N PHE A 105 -0.84 -20.92 -1.92
CA PHE A 105 -1.06 -21.08 -3.36
C PHE A 105 -0.39 -22.33 -3.92
N LYS A 106 0.86 -22.60 -3.55
CA LYS A 106 1.57 -23.83 -3.96
C LYS A 106 0.84 -25.09 -3.50
N ALA A 107 0.34 -25.11 -2.27
CA ALA A 107 -0.44 -26.23 -1.76
C ALA A 107 -1.72 -26.47 -2.59
N LEU A 108 -2.44 -25.41 -2.98
CA LEU A 108 -3.63 -25.53 -3.84
C LEU A 108 -3.28 -26.04 -5.24
N THR A 109 -2.17 -25.58 -5.83
CA THR A 109 -1.73 -26.00 -7.17
C THR A 109 -1.28 -27.46 -7.19
N VAL A 110 -0.58 -27.94 -6.15
CA VAL A 110 -0.16 -29.35 -6.04
C VAL A 110 -1.32 -30.27 -5.65
N SER A 111 -2.37 -29.75 -4.99
CA SER A 111 -3.59 -30.50 -4.64
C SER A 111 -4.55 -30.73 -5.82
N SER A 112 -4.16 -30.41 -7.05
CA SER A 112 -4.95 -30.66 -8.26
C SER A 112 -4.36 -31.80 -9.11
N PRO A 113 -4.56 -33.08 -8.75
CA PRO A 113 -4.30 -34.17 -9.66
C PRO A 113 -5.52 -34.33 -10.57
N HIS A 114 -5.74 -33.44 -11.54
CA HIS A 114 -6.67 -33.66 -12.67
C HIS A 114 -6.41 -32.64 -13.79
N SER A 115 -5.24 -32.74 -14.41
CA SER A 115 -5.02 -32.24 -15.78
C SER A 115 -3.84 -32.95 -16.43
N ALA A 116 -3.91 -34.27 -16.47
CA ALA A 116 -3.32 -35.04 -17.56
C ALA A 116 -4.47 -35.84 -18.14
N CYS A 117 -5.28 -35.20 -18.99
CA CYS A 117 -6.13 -35.93 -19.90
C CYS A 117 -5.19 -36.73 -20.79
N ALA A 118 -5.08 -38.02 -20.48
CA ALA A 118 -4.48 -39.00 -21.36
C ALA A 118 -5.22 -38.92 -22.70
N GLU A 119 -4.51 -38.52 -23.76
CA GLU A 119 -4.92 -38.86 -25.10
C GLU A 119 -4.86 -40.39 -25.21
N ALA A 120 -6.03 -41.01 -25.19
CA ALA A 120 -6.20 -42.38 -25.64
C ALA A 120 -6.11 -42.36 -27.17
N ASN A 121 -4.98 -42.82 -27.70
CA ASN A 121 -4.95 -43.40 -29.04
C ASN A 121 -4.16 -44.71 -28.99
N ASP A 122 -4.92 -45.80 -29.11
CA ASP A 122 -4.58 -47.16 -29.51
C ASP A 122 -3.12 -47.63 -29.47
N ARG A 123 -2.83 -48.58 -28.57
CA ARG A 123 -1.98 -49.74 -28.90
C ARG A 123 -2.02 -50.87 -27.86
N ASN A 124 -2.79 -51.91 -28.22
CA ASN A 124 -2.48 -53.34 -28.16
C ASN A 124 -1.19 -53.81 -27.44
N GLY A 125 -1.35 -54.73 -26.46
CA GLY A 125 -0.32 -55.66 -25.93
C GLY A 125 -0.54 -55.97 -24.44
N SER A 126 -1.24 -57.04 -24.04
CA SER A 126 -0.71 -58.42 -23.85
C SER A 126 0.39 -58.53 -22.79
N SER A 127 0.06 -59.04 -21.59
CA SER A 127 0.72 -60.20 -20.94
C SER A 127 0.23 -60.36 -19.50
N GLU A 128 -0.16 -61.58 -19.18
CA GLU A 128 -0.39 -62.15 -17.85
C GLU A 128 0.85 -62.11 -16.92
N GLU A 129 0.64 -61.95 -15.61
CA GLU A 129 1.03 -62.87 -14.51
C GLU A 129 0.97 -62.21 -13.11
N GLU A 130 0.53 -63.02 -12.15
CA GLU A 130 0.24 -62.81 -10.73
C GLU A 130 1.47 -62.49 -9.87
N VAL A 131 1.34 -61.70 -8.78
CA VAL A 131 1.90 -62.03 -7.44
C VAL A 131 1.15 -61.26 -6.34
N ASP A 132 0.54 -62.03 -5.45
CA ASP A 132 0.01 -61.65 -4.14
C ASP A 132 1.14 -61.32 -3.14
N VAL A 133 1.17 -60.10 -2.60
CA VAL A 133 1.83 -59.82 -1.31
C VAL A 133 0.95 -58.89 -0.50
N ASN A 134 0.06 -59.52 0.28
CA ASN A 134 -0.48 -58.99 1.52
C ASN A 134 0.60 -58.29 2.37
N ASN A 135 0.67 -56.97 2.27
CA ASN A 135 1.41 -56.13 3.21
C ASN A 135 0.38 -55.20 3.86
N ASN A 136 -0.22 -55.68 4.95
CA ASN A 136 -1.02 -54.90 5.90
C ASN A 136 -0.16 -53.80 6.54
N PHE A 137 0.13 -52.75 5.80
CA PHE A 137 0.53 -51.48 6.38
C PHE A 137 -0.75 -50.71 6.66
N ILE A 138 -1.23 -50.81 7.91
CA ILE A 138 -2.31 -49.95 8.40
C ILE A 138 -1.80 -48.52 8.28
N ASP A 139 -2.22 -47.81 7.24
CA ASP A 139 -1.95 -46.40 7.03
C ASP A 139 -2.63 -45.60 8.15
N PRO A 140 -1.88 -44.94 9.05
CA PRO A 140 -2.45 -44.13 10.13
C PRO A 140 -3.28 -42.93 9.61
N GLN A 141 -3.22 -42.62 8.31
CA GLN A 141 -4.04 -41.59 7.68
C GLN A 141 -5.32 -42.13 7.02
N ALA A 142 -5.49 -43.45 6.87
CA ALA A 142 -6.68 -44.03 6.25
C ALA A 142 -7.96 -43.64 7.02
N GLU A 143 -7.90 -43.63 8.35
CA GLU A 143 -9.01 -43.21 9.21
C GLU A 143 -9.34 -41.71 9.03
N ASP A 144 -8.32 -40.87 8.86
CA ASP A 144 -8.46 -39.42 8.63
C ASP A 144 -9.05 -39.11 7.25
N HIS A 145 -8.64 -39.88 6.23
CA HIS A 145 -9.21 -39.81 4.88
C HIS A 145 -10.67 -40.26 4.86
N GLU A 146 -11.02 -41.28 5.64
CA GLU A 146 -12.38 -41.76 5.78
C GLU A 146 -13.26 -40.76 6.56
N LEU A 147 -12.77 -40.23 7.68
CA LEU A 147 -13.47 -39.20 8.46
C LEU A 147 -13.71 -37.94 7.63
N LYS A 148 -12.72 -37.50 6.85
CA LYS A 148 -12.85 -36.40 5.91
C LYS A 148 -13.90 -36.71 4.84
N GLY A 149 -13.90 -37.92 4.29
CA GLY A 149 -14.91 -38.37 3.32
C GLY A 149 -16.33 -38.37 3.89
N GLN A 150 -16.50 -38.85 5.14
CA GLN A 150 -17.77 -38.84 5.85
C GLN A 150 -18.24 -37.40 6.15
N LEU A 151 -17.32 -36.53 6.57
CA LEU A 151 -17.61 -35.12 6.87
C LEU A 151 -18.03 -34.36 5.60
N LEU A 152 -17.30 -34.53 4.50
CA LEU A 152 -17.68 -33.97 3.21
C LEU A 152 -19.03 -34.51 2.75
N ARG A 153 -19.30 -35.81 2.87
CA ARG A 153 -20.60 -36.38 2.48
C ARG A 153 -21.75 -35.78 3.31
N LYS A 154 -21.57 -35.67 4.63
CA LYS A 154 -22.59 -35.16 5.56
C LYS A 154 -22.86 -33.67 5.39
N TYR A 155 -21.83 -32.86 5.17
CA TYR A 155 -21.96 -31.40 5.15
C TYR A 155 -21.86 -30.78 3.75
N SER A 156 -21.57 -31.53 2.69
CA SER A 156 -21.46 -31.04 1.30
C SER A 156 -22.69 -30.24 0.86
N GLY A 157 -23.90 -30.74 1.11
CA GLY A 157 -25.13 -30.04 0.78
C GLY A 157 -25.26 -28.70 1.51
N HIS A 158 -24.87 -28.65 2.79
CA HIS A 158 -24.91 -27.43 3.59
C HIS A 158 -23.83 -26.45 3.15
N LEU A 159 -22.62 -26.92 2.88
CA LEU A 159 -21.51 -26.13 2.32
C LEU A 159 -21.86 -25.54 0.94
N CYS A 160 -22.51 -26.32 0.07
CA CYS A 160 -22.98 -25.87 -1.23
C CYS A 160 -24.09 -24.82 -1.08
N SER A 161 -25.04 -25.02 -0.16
CA SER A 161 -26.09 -24.05 0.16
C SER A 161 -25.50 -22.75 0.73
N LEU A 162 -24.59 -22.84 1.69
CA LEU A 162 -23.91 -21.69 2.29
C LEU A 162 -23.10 -20.92 1.24
N ARG A 163 -22.34 -21.63 0.39
CA ARG A 163 -21.63 -21.02 -0.75
C ARG A 163 -22.61 -20.34 -1.70
N GLN A 164 -23.76 -20.95 -1.99
CA GLN A 164 -24.76 -20.35 -2.86
C GLN A 164 -25.39 -19.10 -2.23
N GLU A 165 -25.66 -19.11 -0.93
CA GLU A 165 -26.10 -17.95 -0.15
C GLU A 165 -25.08 -16.79 -0.21
N PHE A 166 -23.79 -17.07 0.00
CA PHE A 166 -22.73 -16.07 -0.11
C PHE A 166 -22.47 -15.60 -1.57
N MET A 167 -22.66 -16.50 -2.54
CA MET A 167 -22.47 -16.19 -3.97
C MET A 167 -23.68 -15.53 -4.62
N LYS A 168 -24.84 -15.45 -3.94
CA LYS A 168 -25.93 -14.53 -4.27
C LYS A 168 -25.47 -13.09 -3.99
N LYS A 169 -24.48 -12.62 -4.74
CA LYS A 169 -24.16 -11.20 -4.86
C LYS A 169 -25.47 -10.48 -5.19
N ARG A 170 -25.87 -9.56 -4.30
CA ARG A 170 -27.09 -8.74 -4.46
C ARG A 170 -27.14 -8.24 -5.90
N LYS A 171 -28.26 -8.51 -6.58
CA LYS A 171 -28.44 -8.36 -8.04
C LYS A 171 -27.77 -7.08 -8.55
N LYS A 172 -26.75 -7.24 -9.39
CA LYS A 172 -26.06 -6.18 -10.09
C LYS A 172 -27.05 -5.50 -11.03
N GLY A 173 -27.48 -4.29 -10.67
CA GLY A 173 -28.35 -3.52 -11.57
C GLY A 173 -28.69 -2.13 -11.07
N LYS A 174 -28.98 -1.95 -9.79
CA LYS A 174 -29.29 -0.63 -9.21
C LYS A 174 -28.83 -0.59 -7.75
N LEU A 175 -28.30 0.55 -7.31
CA LEU A 175 -28.04 0.80 -5.89
C LEU A 175 -29.35 0.64 -5.10
N PRO A 176 -29.30 0.12 -3.85
CA PRO A 176 -30.46 0.08 -2.94
C PRO A 176 -31.17 1.44 -2.89
N LYS A 177 -32.50 1.45 -2.75
CA LYS A 177 -33.29 2.70 -2.78
C LYS A 177 -32.88 3.63 -1.63
N GLU A 178 -32.61 3.04 -0.48
CA GLU A 178 -32.18 3.68 0.76
C GLU A 178 -30.81 4.35 0.56
N ALA A 179 -29.86 3.59 -0.01
CA ALA A 179 -28.53 4.11 -0.34
C ALA A 179 -28.60 5.26 -1.36
N ARG A 180 -29.47 5.14 -2.38
CA ARG A 180 -29.69 6.21 -3.36
C ARG A 180 -30.27 7.47 -2.71
N GLN A 181 -31.21 7.31 -1.78
CA GLN A 181 -31.84 8.44 -1.10
C GLN A 181 -30.83 9.24 -0.28
N GLN A 182 -29.93 8.56 0.45
CA GLN A 182 -28.86 9.21 1.20
C GLN A 182 -27.88 9.97 0.28
N LEU A 183 -27.52 9.37 -0.86
CA LEU A 183 -26.66 10.03 -1.85
C LEU A 183 -27.32 11.27 -2.47
N LEU A 184 -28.63 11.20 -2.75
CA LEU A 184 -29.41 12.33 -3.27
C LEU A 184 -29.57 13.44 -2.22
N ASP A 185 -29.73 13.10 -0.95
CA ASP A 185 -29.80 14.05 0.16
C ASP A 185 -28.47 14.80 0.34
N TRP A 186 -27.34 14.09 0.27
CA TRP A 186 -26.03 14.75 0.26
C TRP A 186 -25.88 15.66 -0.97
N TRP A 187 -26.29 15.17 -2.15
CA TRP A 187 -26.22 15.89 -3.42
C TRP A 187 -27.02 17.20 -3.41
N SER A 188 -28.24 17.19 -2.88
CA SER A 188 -29.08 18.40 -2.84
C SER A 188 -28.47 19.49 -1.97
N ARG A 189 -27.88 19.11 -0.82
CA ARG A 189 -27.16 20.03 0.09
C ARG A 189 -25.91 20.62 -0.55
N HIS A 190 -25.24 19.87 -1.43
CA HIS A 190 -23.98 20.27 -2.06
C HIS A 190 -24.13 20.51 -3.57
N TYR A 191 -25.32 20.90 -4.04
CA TYR A 191 -25.60 21.02 -5.48
C TYR A 191 -24.68 22.01 -6.19
N LYS A 192 -24.28 23.09 -5.51
CA LYS A 192 -23.37 24.10 -6.05
C LYS A 192 -21.99 23.50 -6.36
N TRP A 193 -21.44 22.72 -5.43
CA TRP A 193 -20.12 22.09 -5.54
C TRP A 193 -20.19 20.61 -5.14
N PRO A 194 -20.67 19.73 -6.04
CA PRO A 194 -20.93 18.33 -5.72
C PRO A 194 -19.66 17.46 -5.80
N TYR A 195 -18.63 17.85 -5.06
CA TYR A 195 -17.35 17.17 -4.94
C TYR A 195 -17.11 16.78 -3.48
N PRO A 196 -17.56 15.59 -3.03
CA PRO A 196 -17.35 15.16 -1.66
C PRO A 196 -15.86 14.96 -1.39
N SER A 197 -15.39 15.38 -0.21
CA SER A 197 -14.05 15.09 0.29
C SER A 197 -13.85 13.59 0.51
N GLU A 198 -12.61 13.16 0.70
CA GLU A 198 -12.31 11.75 0.94
C GLU A 198 -12.98 11.22 2.22
N SER A 199 -13.00 12.02 3.29
CA SER A 199 -13.71 11.70 4.53
C SER A 199 -15.23 11.61 4.34
N GLN A 200 -15.81 12.50 3.53
CA GLN A 200 -17.25 12.45 3.22
C GLN A 200 -17.61 11.21 2.40
N LYS A 201 -16.76 10.78 1.46
CA LYS A 201 -16.97 9.54 0.72
C LYS A 201 -16.93 8.32 1.64
N ILE A 202 -16.02 8.29 2.61
CA ILE A 202 -15.92 7.21 3.61
C ILE A 202 -17.20 7.17 4.45
N ALA A 203 -17.64 8.31 5.00
CA ALA A 203 -18.89 8.39 5.78
C ALA A 203 -20.13 7.97 4.97
N LEU A 204 -20.18 8.33 3.68
CA LEU A 204 -21.26 7.88 2.78
C LEU A 204 -21.19 6.38 2.48
N ALA A 205 -19.99 5.81 2.32
CA ALA A 205 -19.82 4.37 2.15
C ALA A 205 -20.31 3.59 3.38
N GLU A 206 -19.92 4.04 4.57
CA GLU A 206 -20.33 3.44 5.85
C GLU A 206 -21.85 3.50 6.07
N SER A 207 -22.48 4.66 5.83
CA SER A 207 -23.92 4.85 6.03
C SER A 207 -24.79 4.14 4.99
N THR A 208 -24.32 4.01 3.74
CA THR A 208 -25.07 3.38 2.65
C THR A 208 -24.79 1.88 2.50
N GLY A 209 -23.73 1.37 3.13
CA GLY A 209 -23.22 0.01 2.94
C GLY A 209 -22.71 -0.26 1.52
N LEU A 210 -22.27 0.79 0.82
CA LEU A 210 -21.72 0.72 -0.53
C LEU A 210 -20.20 0.82 -0.48
N ASP A 211 -19.54 0.22 -1.47
CA ASP A 211 -18.09 0.39 -1.63
C ASP A 211 -17.78 1.83 -2.02
N GLN A 212 -16.65 2.36 -1.56
CA GLN A 212 -16.19 3.70 -1.91
C GLN A 212 -16.09 3.93 -3.43
N LYS A 213 -15.74 2.87 -4.19
CA LYS A 213 -15.77 2.89 -5.67
C LYS A 213 -17.18 3.10 -6.23
N GLN A 214 -18.20 2.51 -5.61
CA GLN A 214 -19.59 2.71 -6.02
C GLN A 214 -20.06 4.14 -5.72
N ILE A 215 -19.67 4.69 -4.58
CA ILE A 215 -19.91 6.10 -4.21
C ILE A 215 -19.28 7.05 -5.25
N ASN A 216 -17.98 6.87 -5.55
CA ASN A 216 -17.26 7.66 -6.55
C ASN A 216 -17.94 7.61 -7.92
N ASN A 217 -18.25 6.41 -8.41
CA ASN A 217 -18.92 6.22 -9.69
C ASN A 217 -20.32 6.84 -9.72
N TRP A 218 -21.04 6.83 -8.59
CA TRP A 218 -22.34 7.47 -8.50
C TRP A 218 -22.21 8.98 -8.64
N PHE A 219 -21.32 9.64 -7.89
CA PHE A 219 -21.13 11.09 -7.96
C PHE A 219 -20.65 11.57 -9.33
N ILE A 220 -19.76 10.82 -9.99
CA ILE A 220 -19.31 11.12 -11.35
C ILE A 220 -20.50 11.07 -12.33
N ASN A 221 -21.28 9.99 -12.30
CA ASN A 221 -22.44 9.84 -13.16
C ASN A 221 -23.53 10.87 -12.85
N GLN A 222 -23.72 11.20 -11.58
CA GLN A 222 -24.71 12.17 -11.13
C GLN A 222 -24.35 13.59 -11.60
N ARG A 223 -23.08 14.00 -11.48
CA ARG A 223 -22.57 15.25 -12.08
C ARG A 223 -22.79 15.29 -13.58
N LYS A 224 -22.36 14.25 -14.29
CA LYS A 224 -22.50 14.18 -15.75
C LYS A 224 -23.95 14.31 -16.23
N ARG A 225 -24.93 13.85 -15.45
CA ARG A 225 -26.35 13.83 -15.83
C ARG A 225 -27.14 15.05 -15.35
N HIS A 226 -26.80 15.60 -14.18
CA HIS A 226 -27.67 16.52 -13.45
C HIS A 226 -27.01 17.80 -12.97
N TRP A 227 -25.68 17.92 -13.09
CA TRP A 227 -24.99 19.16 -12.73
C TRP A 227 -24.87 20.08 -13.93
N LYS A 228 -25.53 21.24 -13.84
CA LYS A 228 -25.41 22.34 -14.79
C LYS A 228 -24.85 23.53 -14.01
N PRO A 229 -23.55 23.85 -14.15
CA PRO A 229 -23.01 25.06 -13.55
C PRO A 229 -23.82 26.27 -14.04
N SER A 230 -24.29 27.11 -13.12
CA SER A 230 -24.90 28.40 -13.46
C SER A 230 -23.87 29.28 -14.19
N GLU A 231 -24.31 30.26 -14.99
CA GLU A 231 -23.41 31.20 -15.70
C GLU A 231 -22.43 31.90 -14.75
N ASP A 232 -22.86 32.25 -13.53
CA ASP A 232 -22.00 32.83 -12.47
C ASP A 232 -20.85 31.91 -12.01
N MET A 233 -20.98 30.59 -12.20
CA MET A 233 -19.93 29.63 -11.84
C MET A 233 -18.97 29.33 -13.00
N GLN A 234 -19.35 29.65 -14.24
CA GLN A 234 -18.45 29.49 -15.39
C GLN A 234 -17.27 30.47 -15.33
N PHE A 235 -17.48 31.64 -14.71
CA PHE A 235 -16.46 32.67 -14.57
C PHE A 235 -15.34 32.27 -13.60
N VAL A 236 -15.65 31.47 -12.56
CA VAL A 236 -14.66 31.04 -11.53
C VAL A 236 -13.63 30.05 -12.08
N VAL A 237 -13.94 29.34 -13.17
CA VAL A 237 -13.04 28.31 -13.75
C VAL A 237 -12.11 28.91 -14.82
N MET A 238 -12.29 30.18 -15.20
CA MET A 238 -11.52 30.84 -16.27
C MET A 238 -10.44 31.81 -15.78
N ASP A 239 -10.24 31.95 -14.46
CA ASP A 239 -9.09 32.67 -13.88
C ASP A 239 -8.10 31.67 -13.24
N ALA A 240 -7.44 30.89 -14.09
CA ALA A 240 -6.33 30.02 -13.70
C ALA A 240 -4.98 30.77 -13.64
N THR A 241 -5.01 32.10 -13.56
CA THR A 241 -3.81 32.96 -13.49
C THR A 241 -3.50 33.53 -12.10
N HIS A 242 -4.30 33.22 -11.08
CA HIS A 242 -4.04 33.66 -9.70
C HIS A 242 -4.12 32.52 -8.67
N PRO A 243 -3.07 31.70 -8.51
CA PRO A 243 -2.96 30.82 -7.36
C PRO A 243 -2.56 31.65 -6.14
N HIS A 244 -3.37 31.57 -5.07
CA HIS A 244 -3.22 32.21 -3.75
C HIS A 244 -3.88 33.60 -3.55
N HIS A 245 -5.19 33.64 -3.28
CA HIS A 245 -5.69 34.65 -2.31
C HIS A 245 -7.07 34.44 -1.66
N TYR A 246 -7.58 33.22 -1.45
CA TYR A 246 -8.79 33.06 -0.61
C TYR A 246 -8.75 31.80 0.25
N TYR A 247 -7.89 31.78 1.26
CA TYR A 247 -8.09 30.99 2.49
C TYR A 247 -7.25 31.60 3.62
N MET A 248 -7.90 32.46 4.43
CA MET A 248 -7.79 32.59 5.90
C MET A 248 -8.42 33.93 6.29
N ASP A 249 -9.73 33.96 6.50
CA ASP A 249 -10.28 34.78 7.59
C ASP A 249 -11.68 34.28 7.97
N ASN A 250 -11.73 33.45 9.00
CA ASN A 250 -12.86 33.33 9.92
C ASN A 250 -12.54 32.30 10.99
N VAL A 251 -11.73 32.72 11.97
CA VAL A 251 -11.72 32.10 13.29
C VAL A 251 -12.01 33.21 14.29
N LEU A 252 -13.12 33.01 15.02
CA LEU A 252 -13.61 33.77 16.19
C LEU A 252 -14.43 35.03 15.91
N SER A 253 -15.73 34.82 15.69
CA SER A 253 -16.76 35.72 16.21
C SER A 253 -17.85 34.88 16.84
N ASN A 254 -17.70 34.64 18.15
CA ASN A 254 -18.79 34.23 19.04
C ASN A 254 -19.09 35.41 19.99
N PRO A 255 -20.32 35.53 20.50
CA PRO A 255 -20.98 36.82 20.71
C PRO A 255 -20.96 37.24 22.17
N PHE A 256 -20.43 38.41 22.48
CA PHE A 256 -20.83 39.17 23.67
C PHE A 256 -20.86 40.65 23.33
N SER A 257 -22.06 41.20 23.36
CA SER A 257 -22.36 42.61 23.32
C SER A 257 -21.94 43.24 24.66
N MET A 258 -21.14 44.31 24.63
CA MET A 258 -21.11 45.31 25.69
C MET A 258 -20.92 46.69 25.05
N ASP A 259 -22.02 47.44 25.08
CA ASP A 259 -22.13 48.88 24.90
C ASP A 259 -21.13 49.62 25.80
N ILE A 260 -20.32 50.52 25.24
CA ILE A 260 -19.89 51.77 25.90
C ILE A 260 -19.76 52.86 24.83
N SER A 261 -20.55 53.92 24.98
CA SER A 261 -20.57 55.14 24.17
C SER A 261 -19.27 55.97 24.31
N PRO A 262 -18.93 56.84 23.32
CA PRO A 262 -17.73 57.65 23.38
C PRO A 262 -17.97 58.99 24.09
N LEU A 263 -17.05 59.39 24.95
CA LEU A 263 -16.89 60.79 25.36
C LEU A 263 -15.42 61.19 25.25
N LEU A 264 -15.25 62.26 24.48
CA LEU A 264 -14.13 63.20 24.33
C LEU A 264 -12.93 62.75 23.48
#